data_AF-A0A1V3MZK5-F1
#
_entry.id   AF-A0A1V3MZK5-F1
#
_cell.length_a   1.000
_cell.length_b   1.000
_cell.length_c   1.000
_cell.angle_alpha   90.00
_cell.angle_beta   90.00
_cell.angle_gamma   90.00
#
_symmetry.space_group_name_H-M   'P 1'
#
loop_
_entity.id
_entity.type
_entity.pdbx_description
1 polymer ?
#
loop_
_entity_poly.entity_id
_entity_poly.type
_entity_poly.pdbx_seq_one_letter_code
_entity_poly.pdbx_strand_id
1 'polypeptide(L)' 'MKRTLLLIFAAVMTISMSACYSTHHGHAHGHRHKHKSKGMPPGQAKKYYGEQSARDFAPGQQKKKHRH' A
#
# COMPACT_ATOMS: atom_id res chain seq x y z
N MET A 1 -35.74 32.79 4.56
CA MET A 1 -34.83 33.45 3.60
C MET A 1 -33.36 33.21 3.97
N LYS A 2 -32.79 33.99 4.90
CA LYS A 2 -31.33 33.97 5.21
C LYS A 2 -30.84 32.64 5.79
N ARG A 3 -31.58 32.09 6.76
CA ARG A 3 -31.27 30.79 7.40
C ARG A 3 -31.47 29.62 6.43
N THR A 4 -32.50 29.69 5.58
CA THR A 4 -32.76 28.70 4.54
C THR A 4 -31.67 28.69 3.47
N LEU A 5 -31.20 29.87 3.04
CA LEU A 5 -30.05 30.01 2.11
C LEU A 5 -28.76 29.45 2.73
N LEU A 6 -28.53 29.68 4.03
CA LEU A 6 -27.36 29.17 4.75
C LEU A 6 -27.36 27.63 4.83
N LEU A 7 -28.53 27.02 5.07
CA LEU A 7 -28.68 25.56 5.10
C LEU A 7 -28.45 24.92 3.72
N ILE A 8 -28.96 25.55 2.65
CA ILE A 8 -28.74 25.08 1.27
C ILE A 8 -27.25 25.15 0.91
N PHE A 9 -26.58 26.25 1.27
CA PHE A 9 -25.15 26.42 1.01
C PHE A 9 -24.29 25.40 1.76
N ALA A 10 -24.61 25.14 3.04
CA ALA A 10 -23.94 24.12 3.84
C ALA A 10 -24.13 22.70 3.26
N ALA A 11 -25.34 22.37 2.82
CA ALA A 11 -25.64 21.08 2.20
C ALA A 11 -24.80 20.84 0.93
N VAL A 12 -24.72 21.83 0.03
CA VAL A 12 -23.93 21.74 -1.21
C VAL A 12 -22.45 21.54 -0.92
N MET A 13 -21.89 22.22 0.08
CA MET A 13 -20.48 22.09 0.46
C MET A 13 -20.13 20.69 1.00
N THR A 14 -21.00 20.10 1.82
CA THR A 14 -20.76 18.74 2.37
C THR A 14 -20.81 17.66 1.30
N ILE A 15 -21.71 17.77 0.32
CA ILE A 15 -21.80 16.83 -0.81
C ILE A 15 -20.54 16.90 -1.69
N SER A 16 -20.03 18.10 -1.95
CA SER A 16 -18.81 18.27 -2.78
C SER A 16 -17.57 17.62 -2.17
N MET A 17 -17.42 17.61 -0.84
CA MET A 17 -16.27 16.99 -0.16
C MET A 17 -16.34 15.47 -0.15
N SER A 18 -17.53 14.86 -0.23
CA SER A 18 -17.69 13.40 -0.29
C SER A 18 -17.19 12.79 -1.61
N ALA A 19 -17.25 13.54 -2.71
CA ALA A 19 -16.73 13.10 -4.02
C ALA A 19 -15.19 13.09 -4.09
N CYS A 20 -14.51 13.74 -3.14
CA CYS A 20 -13.05 13.73 -3.02
C CYS A 20 -12.52 12.56 -2.18
N TYR A 21 -13.36 11.62 -1.72
CA TYR A 21 -12.87 10.32 -1.26
C TYR A 21 -12.37 9.53 -2.48
N SER A 22 -11.17 9.87 -2.92
CA SER A 22 -10.36 9.00 -3.76
C SER A 22 -10.19 7.69 -3.01
N THR A 23 -11.00 6.70 -3.37
CA THR A 23 -10.61 5.30 -3.26
C THR A 23 -9.21 5.23 -3.84
N HIS A 24 -8.21 5.08 -2.97
CA HIS A 24 -6.87 4.71 -3.37
C HIS A 24 -7.01 3.37 -4.09
N HIS A 25 -7.21 3.41 -5.40
CA HIS A 25 -6.91 2.28 -6.26
C HIS A 25 -5.41 2.08 -6.11
N GLY A 26 -5.04 1.25 -5.13
CA GLY A 26 -3.67 0.83 -4.92
C GLY A 26 -3.15 0.36 -6.26
N HIS A 27 -2.17 1.09 -6.79
CA HIS A 27 -1.48 0.72 -8.01
C HIS A 27 -0.83 -0.64 -7.78
N ALA A 28 -1.55 -1.71 -8.12
CA ALA A 28 -1.05 -3.06 -8.15
C ALA A 28 -0.16 -3.21 -9.39
N HIS A 29 1.01 -2.57 -9.36
CA HIS A 29 2.14 -2.93 -10.21
C HIS A 29 2.74 -4.24 -9.69
N GLY A 30 1.96 -5.31 -9.77
CA GLY A 30 2.38 -6.65 -9.44
C GLY A 30 2.57 -7.44 -10.72
N HIS A 31 3.80 -7.50 -11.22
CA HIS A 31 4.19 -8.48 -12.22
C HIS A 31 3.71 -9.85 -11.76
N ARG A 32 2.76 -10.40 -12.53
CA ARG A 32 2.03 -11.63 -12.25
C ARG A 32 2.94 -12.83 -12.48
N HIS A 33 3.92 -13.03 -11.62
CA HIS A 33 4.71 -14.27 -11.57
C HIS A 33 4.18 -15.16 -10.44
N LYS A 34 3.69 -16.33 -10.86
CA LYS A 34 3.23 -17.50 -10.09
C LYS A 34 3.62 -17.48 -8.60
N HIS A 35 2.66 -17.24 -7.71
CA HIS A 35 2.88 -17.39 -6.28
C HIS A 35 2.41 -18.75 -5.77
N LYS A 36 3.39 -19.64 -5.51
CA LYS A 36 3.38 -20.44 -4.28
C LYS A 36 3.17 -19.48 -3.10
N SER A 37 2.37 -19.91 -2.13
CA SER A 37 2.09 -19.28 -0.82
C SER A 37 2.97 -18.06 -0.50
N LYS A 38 2.36 -16.87 -0.54
CA LYS A 38 3.01 -15.56 -0.40
C LYS A 38 3.74 -15.43 0.95
N GLY A 39 5.05 -15.67 0.96
CA GLY A 39 5.93 -15.16 2.00
C GLY A 39 5.96 -13.63 2.00
N MET A 40 6.38 -13.03 3.12
CA MET A 40 6.55 -11.58 3.24
C MET A 40 7.50 -11.07 2.13
N PRO A 41 7.15 -10.00 1.40
CA PRO A 41 8.01 -9.47 0.35
C PRO A 41 9.35 -8.98 0.93
N PRO A 42 10.46 -9.10 0.17
CA PRO A 42 11.81 -8.88 0.68
C PRO A 42 12.03 -7.48 1.25
N GLY A 43 11.39 -6.46 0.67
CA GLY A 43 11.46 -5.09 1.19
C GLY A 43 10.76 -4.90 2.54
N GLN A 44 9.72 -5.70 2.82
CA GLN A 44 9.02 -5.68 4.11
C GLN A 44 9.76 -6.54 5.14
N ALA A 45 10.30 -7.69 4.72
CA ALA A 45 11.14 -8.53 5.58
C ALA A 45 12.38 -7.77 6.06
N LYS A 46 13.09 -7.09 5.17
CA LYS A 46 14.22 -6.21 5.51
C LYS A 46 13.88 -5.24 6.65
N LYS A 47 12.74 -4.55 6.55
CA LYS A 47 12.30 -3.59 7.58
C LYS A 47 11.97 -4.29 8.89
N TYR A 48 11.26 -5.41 8.83
CA TYR A 48 10.87 -6.19 9.99
C TYR A 48 12.09 -6.73 10.77
N TYR A 49 13.11 -7.19 10.06
CA TYR A 49 14.35 -7.72 10.66
C TYR A 49 15.42 -6.65 10.94
N GLY A 50 15.17 -5.37 10.61
CA GLY A 50 16.11 -4.28 10.85
C GLY A 50 17.38 -4.33 9.99
N GLU A 51 17.37 -5.09 8.89
CA GLU A 51 18.55 -5.25 8.04
C GLU A 51 18.70 -4.10 7.04
N GLN A 52 19.94 -3.77 6.68
CA GLN A 52 20.23 -2.72 5.70
C GLN A 52 20.06 -3.20 4.24
N SER A 53 19.87 -4.49 4.00
CA SER A 53 19.75 -5.09 2.65
C SER A 53 18.55 -6.03 2.55
N ALA A 54 17.89 -6.05 1.38
CA ALA A 54 16.81 -7.00 1.09
C ALA A 54 17.30 -8.22 0.30
N ARG A 55 18.61 -8.30 0.03
CA ARG A 55 19.23 -9.33 -0.82
C ARG A 55 19.04 -10.72 -0.22
N ASP A 56 19.17 -10.85 1.09
CA ASP A 56 19.07 -12.14 1.79
C ASP A 56 17.62 -12.68 1.84
N PHE A 57 16.64 -11.78 1.73
CA PHE A 57 15.22 -12.11 1.65
C PHE A 57 14.71 -12.32 0.21
N ALA A 58 15.52 -11.99 -0.80
CA ALA A 58 15.11 -12.10 -2.20
C ALA A 58 15.20 -13.57 -2.68
N PRO A 59 14.17 -14.07 -3.40
CA PRO A 59 14.19 -15.43 -3.93
C PRO A 59 15.37 -15.62 -4.90
N GLY A 60 16.13 -16.71 -4.71
CA GLY A 60 17.30 -17.04 -5.54
C GLY A 60 18.62 -16.35 -5.13
N GLN A 61 18.60 -15.45 -4.14
CA GLN A 61 19.81 -14.76 -3.64
C GLN A 61 20.36 -15.33 -2.33
N GLN A 62 19.69 -16.34 -1.75
CA GLN A 62 20.17 -17.04 -0.56
C GLN A 62 21.46 -17.80 -0.89
N LYS A 63 22.62 -17.19 -0.58
CA LYS A 63 23.91 -17.88 -0.65
C LYS A 63 23.88 -19.05 0.33
N LYS A 64 23.98 -20.27 -0.19
CA LYS A 64 24.17 -21.46 0.65
C LYS A 64 25.47 -21.26 1.44
N LYS A 65 25.37 -21.11 2.77
CA LYS A 65 26.55 -21.21 3.63
C LYS A 65 27.03 -22.66 3.52
N HIS A 66 28.07 -22.90 2.73
CA HIS A 66 28.78 -24.18 2.80
C HIS A 66 29.34 -24.29 4.22
N ARG A 67 28.83 -25.27 4.97
CA ARG A 67 29.36 -25.66 6.27
C ARG A 67 30.67 -26.39 5.96
N HIS A 68 31.81 -25.76 6.27
CA HIS A 68 33.10 -26.43 6.32
C HIS A 68 33.23 -27.20 7.62
#